data_AF-A0A7Z2VED8-F1
#
_entry.id   AF-A0A7Z2VED8-F1
#
_cell.length_a   1.000
_cell.length_b   1.000
_cell.length_c   1.000
_cell.angle_alpha   90.00
_cell.angle_beta   90.00
_cell.angle_gamma   90.00
#
_symmetry.space_group_name_H-M   'P 1'
#
loop_
_entity.id
_entity.type
_entity.pdbx_description
1 polymer ?
#
loop_
_entity_poly.entity_id
_entity_poly.type
_entity_poly.pdbx_seq_one_letter_code
_entity_poly.pdbx_strand_id
1 'polypeptide(L)'
;MLGQQAFAQLPAPVRALHSVQQRQTFAGQAQIRRGRHVLVPLLALLSRLPRSGAVAVEVEFLVDAQGERWHRRFAGLPMYSRLWREGAALREHLGAVRFEFALRADAQSLYWQATRVWAFGWIPLPARWFEQVRCREHADAGRYGFLVDVHLPLVGPFIRYEGWLEPR
;
A
#
# COMPACT_ATOMS: atom_id res chain seq x y z
N MET A 1 7.03 -14.76 -0.87
CA MET A 1 5.70 -14.76 -0.24
C MET A 1 5.88 -15.07 1.23
N LEU A 2 5.01 -14.56 2.10
CA LEU A 2 5.02 -14.97 3.50
C LEU A 2 4.65 -16.45 3.57
N GLY A 3 5.52 -17.26 4.15
CA GLY A 3 5.15 -18.64 4.49
C GLY A 3 3.96 -18.64 5.44
N GLN A 4 3.17 -19.72 5.45
CA GLN A 4 2.00 -19.84 6.35
C GLN A 4 2.35 -19.53 7.81
N GLN A 5 3.55 -19.91 8.26
CA GLN A 5 4.04 -19.59 9.60
C GLN A 5 4.22 -18.08 9.84
N ALA A 6 4.78 -17.36 8.86
CA ALA A 6 4.97 -15.91 8.96
C ALA A 6 3.64 -15.17 8.89
N PHE A 7 2.68 -15.67 8.10
CA PHE A 7 1.32 -15.15 8.09
C PHE A 7 0.60 -15.38 9.42
N ALA A 8 0.75 -16.55 10.02
CA ALA A 8 0.15 -16.88 11.32
C ALA A 8 0.69 -16.01 12.46
N GLN A 9 1.93 -15.51 12.36
CA GLN A 9 2.51 -14.59 13.34
C GLN A 9 1.93 -13.18 13.28
N LEU A 10 1.30 -12.79 12.17
CA LEU A 10 0.78 -11.44 12.03
C LEU A 10 -0.34 -11.15 13.05
N PRO A 11 -0.48 -9.88 13.45
CA PRO A 11 -1.58 -9.45 14.30
C PRO A 11 -2.94 -9.82 13.69
N ALA A 12 -3.90 -10.19 14.55
CA ALA A 12 -5.24 -10.58 14.15
C ALA A 12 -5.93 -9.64 13.12
N PRO A 13 -5.94 -8.30 13.28
CA PRO A 13 -6.58 -7.42 12.31
C PRO A 13 -5.87 -7.39 10.95
N VAL A 14 -4.54 -7.56 10.92
CA VAL A 14 -3.76 -7.64 9.67
C VAL A 14 -4.07 -8.96 8.95
N ARG A 15 -4.12 -10.07 9.68
CA ARG A 15 -4.54 -11.36 9.10
C ARG A 15 -5.97 -11.32 8.57
N ALA A 16 -6.89 -10.69 9.31
CA ALA A 16 -8.29 -10.59 8.91
C ALA A 16 -8.42 -9.89 7.55
N LEU A 17 -7.75 -8.76 7.37
CA LEU A 17 -7.75 -8.01 6.11
C LEU A 17 -7.17 -8.82 4.95
N HIS A 18 -6.10 -9.57 5.16
CA HIS A 18 -5.47 -10.41 4.11
C HIS A 18 -6.11 -11.80 3.96
N SER A 19 -7.13 -12.12 4.77
CA SER A 19 -7.87 -13.39 4.70
C SER A 19 -9.19 -13.30 3.93
N VAL A 20 -9.48 -12.13 3.34
CA VAL A 20 -10.69 -11.88 2.54
C VAL A 20 -10.74 -12.83 1.35
N GLN A 21 -11.84 -13.58 1.21
CA GLN A 21 -11.95 -14.62 0.17
C GLN A 21 -12.68 -14.18 -1.10
N GLN A 22 -13.57 -13.19 -1.02
CA GLN A 22 -14.40 -12.76 -2.15
C GLN A 22 -14.45 -11.24 -2.26
N ARG A 23 -15.15 -10.61 -1.31
CA ARG A 23 -15.27 -9.16 -1.24
C ARG A 23 -15.40 -8.73 0.21
N GLN A 24 -14.63 -7.74 0.61
CA GLN A 24 -14.77 -7.10 1.92
C GLN A 24 -14.45 -5.62 1.79
N THR A 25 -15.24 -4.79 2.45
CA THR A 25 -14.99 -3.36 2.54
C THR A 25 -14.47 -3.02 3.92
N PHE A 26 -13.50 -2.12 3.95
CA PHE A 26 -12.96 -1.53 5.15
C PHE A 26 -13.09 -0.02 5.06
N ALA A 27 -13.37 0.63 6.18
CA ALA A 27 -13.46 2.08 6.27
C ALA A 27 -12.67 2.58 7.48
N GLY A 28 -12.18 3.81 7.39
CA GLY A 28 -11.43 4.43 8.48
C GLY A 28 -10.90 5.80 8.12
N GLN A 29 -9.78 6.17 8.73
CA GLN A 29 -9.18 7.48 8.57
C GLN A 29 -7.68 7.36 8.36
N ALA A 30 -7.14 8.25 7.53
CA ALA A 30 -5.70 8.40 7.34
C ALA A 30 -5.28 9.85 7.45
N GLN A 31 -4.13 10.07 8.09
CA GLN A 31 -3.43 11.32 8.10
C GLN A 31 -2.39 11.30 7.00
N ILE A 32 -2.57 12.17 6.00
CA ILE A 32 -1.65 12.31 4.87
C ILE A 32 -0.72 13.50 5.11
N ARG A 33 0.57 13.30 4.84
CA ARG A 33 1.62 14.31 4.85
C ARG A 33 2.42 14.19 3.55
N ARG A 34 2.23 15.15 2.65
CA ARG A 34 3.03 15.27 1.44
C ARG A 34 4.37 15.97 1.73
N GLY A 35 5.36 15.65 0.93
CA GLY A 35 6.62 16.39 0.85
C GLY A 35 6.45 17.86 0.48
N ARG A 36 7.50 18.64 0.76
CA ARG A 36 7.55 20.08 0.43
C ARG A 36 8.15 20.37 -0.95
N HIS A 37 8.61 19.34 -1.67
CA HIS A 37 9.27 19.49 -2.95
C HIS A 37 8.27 19.87 -4.07
N VAL A 38 8.70 20.70 -5.02
CA VAL A 38 7.84 21.27 -6.08
C VAL A 38 7.23 20.24 -7.03
N LEU A 39 7.86 19.06 -7.17
CA LEU A 39 7.35 17.96 -7.99
C LEU A 39 6.27 17.12 -7.28
N VAL A 40 6.13 17.25 -5.96
CA VAL A 40 5.19 16.44 -5.16
C VAL A 40 3.74 16.63 -5.62
N PRO A 41 3.23 17.85 -5.87
CA PRO A 41 1.87 18.05 -6.36
C PRO A 41 1.60 17.36 -7.70
N LEU A 42 2.55 17.41 -8.64
CA LEU A 42 2.42 16.80 -9.97
C LEU A 42 2.36 15.27 -9.88
N LEU A 43 3.31 14.67 -9.16
CA LEU A 43 3.35 13.22 -8.94
C LEU A 43 2.14 12.74 -8.12
N ALA A 44 1.70 13.52 -7.14
CA ALA A 44 0.49 13.23 -6.36
C ALA A 44 -0.78 13.30 -7.22
N LEU A 45 -0.85 14.22 -8.20
CA LEU A 45 -1.95 14.28 -9.16
C LEU A 45 -1.98 13.04 -10.06
N LEU A 46 -0.82 12.65 -10.61
CA LEU A 46 -0.70 11.45 -11.46
C LEU A 46 -1.07 10.16 -10.71
N SER A 47 -0.73 10.09 -9.42
CA SER A 47 -1.03 8.96 -8.53
C SER A 47 -2.40 9.06 -7.83
N ARG A 48 -3.18 10.11 -8.10
CA ARG A 48 -4.49 10.38 -7.49
C ARG A 48 -4.48 10.43 -5.96
N LEU A 49 -3.37 10.84 -5.37
CA LEU A 49 -3.24 10.99 -3.92
C LEU A 49 -3.94 12.27 -3.46
N PRO A 50 -4.58 12.32 -2.28
CA PRO A 50 -5.17 13.54 -1.73
C PRO A 50 -4.12 14.52 -1.19
N ARG A 51 -4.52 15.77 -0.94
CA ARG A 51 -3.70 16.78 -0.26
C ARG A 51 -3.37 16.34 1.18
N SER A 52 -2.35 16.94 1.78
CA SER A 52 -2.02 16.71 3.19
C SER A 52 -3.22 17.06 4.08
N GLY A 53 -3.49 16.23 5.09
CA GLY A 53 -4.64 16.38 5.98
C GLY A 53 -5.18 15.03 6.45
N ALA A 54 -6.08 15.07 7.43
CA ALA A 54 -6.87 13.92 7.82
C ALA A 54 -7.97 13.69 6.78
N VAL A 55 -8.06 12.49 6.25
CA VAL A 55 -9.01 12.11 5.21
C VAL A 55 -9.70 10.80 5.55
N ALA A 56 -10.96 10.68 5.18
CA ALA A 56 -11.65 9.40 5.20
C ALA A 56 -11.05 8.46 4.15
N VAL A 57 -10.89 7.21 4.53
CA VAL A 57 -10.37 6.14 3.67
C VAL A 57 -11.37 5.02 3.63
N GLU A 58 -11.65 4.54 2.43
CA GLU A 58 -12.42 3.33 2.19
C GLU A 58 -11.60 2.42 1.30
N VAL A 59 -11.50 1.14 1.65
CA VAL A 59 -10.78 0.14 0.87
C VAL A 59 -11.68 -1.06 0.67
N GLU A 60 -12.01 -1.32 -0.58
CA GLU A 60 -12.71 -2.52 -0.99
C GLU A 60 -11.70 -3.52 -1.58
N PHE A 61 -11.70 -4.72 -1.01
CA PHE A 61 -10.90 -5.84 -1.48
C PHE A 61 -11.80 -6.75 -2.30
N LEU A 62 -11.35 -7.10 -3.51
CA LEU A 62 -12.03 -8.00 -4.42
C LEU A 62 -11.03 -9.07 -4.85
N VAL A 63 -11.24 -10.31 -4.40
CA VAL A 63 -10.34 -11.42 -4.73
C VAL A 63 -10.93 -12.20 -5.90
N ASP A 64 -10.11 -12.42 -6.93
CA ASP A 64 -10.46 -13.16 -8.13
C ASP A 64 -9.42 -14.26 -8.44
N ALA A 65 -9.70 -15.12 -9.43
CA ALA A 65 -8.82 -16.23 -9.79
C ALA A 65 -7.44 -15.80 -10.33
N GLN A 66 -7.28 -14.53 -10.72
CA GLN A 66 -6.07 -13.94 -11.29
C GLN A 66 -5.32 -13.05 -10.29
N GLY A 67 -5.86 -12.82 -9.08
CA GLY A 67 -5.24 -12.03 -8.02
C GLY A 67 -6.24 -11.24 -7.17
N GLU A 68 -5.74 -10.20 -6.52
CA GLU A 68 -6.52 -9.32 -5.66
C GLU A 68 -6.64 -7.93 -6.29
N ARG A 69 -7.83 -7.35 -6.26
CA ARG A 69 -8.06 -5.97 -6.66
C ARG A 69 -8.40 -5.15 -5.43
N TRP A 70 -7.67 -4.06 -5.25
CA TRP A 70 -7.85 -3.15 -4.15
C TRP A 70 -8.42 -1.84 -4.70
N HIS A 71 -9.63 -1.54 -4.29
CA HIS A 71 -10.35 -0.33 -4.63
C HIS A 71 -10.26 0.62 -3.44
N ARG A 72 -9.23 1.46 -3.44
CA ARG A 72 -8.96 2.42 -2.37
C ARG A 72 -9.61 3.76 -2.74
N ARG A 73 -10.27 4.41 -1.79
CA ARG A 73 -10.82 5.77 -1.95
C ARG A 73 -10.29 6.63 -0.82
N PHE A 74 -9.47 7.60 -1.15
CA PHE A 74 -8.95 8.56 -0.17
C PHE A 74 -9.56 9.93 -0.44
N ALA A 75 -10.26 10.51 0.55
CA ALA A 75 -11.00 11.77 0.36
C ALA A 75 -11.92 11.75 -0.90
N GLY A 76 -12.51 10.59 -1.20
CA GLY A 76 -13.35 10.40 -2.39
C GLY A 76 -12.60 10.17 -3.71
N LEU A 77 -11.27 10.34 -3.76
CA LEU A 77 -10.45 10.06 -4.95
C LEU A 77 -10.25 8.55 -5.11
N PRO A 78 -10.70 7.95 -6.23
CA PRO A 78 -10.56 6.52 -6.45
C PRO A 78 -9.16 6.17 -6.92
N MET A 79 -8.57 5.19 -6.25
CA MET A 79 -7.28 4.58 -6.49
C MET A 79 -7.48 3.07 -6.63
N TYR A 80 -7.22 2.56 -7.82
CA TYR A 80 -7.36 1.15 -8.12
C TYR A 80 -5.98 0.53 -8.23
N SER A 81 -5.73 -0.51 -7.45
CA SER A 81 -4.57 -1.38 -7.66
C SER A 81 -4.97 -2.83 -7.83
N ARG A 82 -4.12 -3.56 -8.54
CA ARG A 82 -4.25 -5.00 -8.74
C ARG A 82 -2.98 -5.69 -8.28
N LEU A 83 -3.12 -6.63 -7.36
CA LEU A 83 -2.03 -7.41 -6.81
C LEU A 83 -2.14 -8.84 -7.33
N TRP A 84 -1.01 -9.41 -7.75
CA TRP A 84 -0.93 -10.82 -8.10
C TRP A 84 0.42 -11.37 -7.69
N ARG A 85 0.45 -12.69 -7.51
CA ARG A 85 1.68 -13.40 -7.17
C ARG A 85 2.45 -13.71 -8.44
N GLU A 86 3.74 -13.42 -8.44
CA GLU A 86 4.65 -13.81 -9.52
C GLU A 86 5.92 -14.43 -8.93
N GLY A 87 5.98 -15.76 -8.96
CA GLY A 87 7.04 -16.54 -8.30
C GLY A 87 7.05 -16.31 -6.79
N ALA A 88 8.19 -15.86 -6.26
CA ALA A 88 8.37 -15.55 -4.85
C ALA A 88 7.98 -14.11 -4.47
N ALA A 89 7.73 -13.23 -5.44
CA ALA A 89 7.42 -11.82 -5.21
C ALA A 89 5.92 -11.54 -5.34
N LEU A 90 5.48 -10.46 -4.70
CA LEU A 90 4.13 -9.92 -4.87
C LEU A 90 4.23 -8.71 -5.80
N ARG A 91 3.48 -8.71 -6.89
CA ARG A 91 3.41 -7.55 -7.79
C ARG A 91 2.13 -6.80 -7.59
N GLU A 92 2.22 -5.47 -7.53
CA GLU A 92 1.09 -4.56 -7.49
C GLU A 92 1.13 -3.65 -8.70
N HIS A 93 0.04 -3.57 -9.44
CA HIS A 93 -0.14 -2.59 -10.50
C HIS A 93 -1.07 -1.49 -10.01
N LEU A 94 -0.55 -0.28 -9.92
CA LEU A 94 -1.23 0.92 -9.44
C LEU A 94 -1.18 1.98 -10.55
N GLY A 95 -2.28 2.11 -11.29
CA GLY A 95 -2.37 3.07 -12.39
C GLY A 95 -1.33 2.80 -13.47
N ALA A 96 -0.42 3.76 -13.70
CA ALA A 96 0.66 3.64 -14.67
C ALA A 96 1.93 2.99 -14.08
N VAL A 97 1.94 2.63 -12.81
CA VAL A 97 3.14 2.13 -12.13
C VAL A 97 2.92 0.69 -11.69
N ARG A 98 3.93 -0.16 -11.88
CA ARG A 98 3.95 -1.52 -11.37
C ARG A 98 5.05 -1.63 -10.32
N PHE A 99 4.74 -2.19 -9.17
CA PHE A 99 5.65 -2.43 -8.07
C PHE A 99 5.83 -3.93 -7.88
N GLU A 100 7.04 -4.33 -7.49
CA GLU A 100 7.35 -5.65 -6.96
C GLU A 100 7.75 -5.46 -5.50
N PHE A 101 7.09 -6.19 -4.61
CA PHE A 101 7.29 -6.11 -3.17
C PHE A 101 7.85 -7.41 -2.63
N ALA A 102 8.87 -7.26 -1.77
CA ALA A 102 9.28 -8.27 -0.83
C ALA A 102 8.52 -8.06 0.49
N LEU A 103 7.83 -9.10 0.94
CA LEU A 103 7.07 -9.10 2.18
C LEU A 103 7.91 -9.70 3.30
N ARG A 104 7.93 -9.03 4.46
CA ARG A 104 8.52 -9.53 5.70
C ARG A 104 7.51 -9.34 6.83
N ALA A 105 7.20 -10.38 7.56
CA ALA A 105 6.33 -10.31 8.73
C ALA A 105 7.11 -10.62 9.99
N ASP A 106 6.63 -10.04 11.08
CA ASP A 106 6.95 -10.48 12.44
C ASP A 106 5.66 -10.52 13.28
N ALA A 107 5.81 -10.76 14.58
CA ALA A 107 4.70 -10.86 15.52
C ALA A 107 3.89 -9.55 15.70
N GLN A 108 4.46 -8.41 15.31
CA GLN A 108 3.88 -7.09 15.54
C GLN A 108 3.40 -6.41 14.26
N SER A 109 4.03 -6.70 13.12
CA SER A 109 3.81 -5.96 11.89
C SER A 109 4.15 -6.73 10.61
N LEU A 110 3.47 -6.37 9.54
CA LEU A 110 3.78 -6.75 8.17
C LEU A 110 4.50 -5.58 7.47
N TYR A 111 5.69 -5.84 6.98
CA TYR A 111 6.51 -4.90 6.22
C TYR A 111 6.51 -5.24 4.74
N TRP A 112 6.25 -4.22 3.93
CA TRP A 112 6.36 -4.29 2.47
C TRP A 112 7.53 -3.42 2.05
N GLN A 113 8.47 -4.04 1.34
CA GLN A 113 9.63 -3.36 0.79
C GLN A 113 9.57 -3.44 -0.73
N ALA A 114 9.52 -2.29 -1.40
CA ALA A 114 9.59 -2.26 -2.86
C ALA A 114 11.00 -2.68 -3.31
N THR A 115 11.09 -3.68 -4.19
CA THR A 115 12.34 -4.18 -4.76
C THR A 115 12.54 -3.69 -6.19
N ARG A 116 11.47 -3.64 -6.98
CA ARG A 116 11.48 -3.18 -8.38
C ARG A 116 10.23 -2.39 -8.69
N VAL A 117 10.37 -1.40 -9.56
CA VAL A 117 9.26 -0.57 -10.02
C VAL A 117 9.38 -0.33 -11.51
N TRP A 118 8.26 -0.38 -12.22
CA TRP A 118 8.16 -0.06 -13.63
C TRP A 118 7.14 1.06 -13.85
N ALA A 119 7.51 2.08 -14.62
CA ALA A 119 6.59 3.09 -15.13
C ALA A 119 5.99 2.64 -16.47
N PHE A 120 4.75 3.05 -16.73
CA PHE A 120 3.95 2.68 -17.90
C PHE A 120 3.87 1.17 -18.14
N GLY A 121 4.02 0.36 -17.08
CA GLY A 121 3.98 -1.10 -17.15
C GLY A 121 5.23 -1.79 -17.74
N TRP A 122 6.16 -1.06 -18.37
CA TRP A 122 7.34 -1.65 -19.01
C TRP A 122 8.67 -0.88 -18.81
N ILE A 123 8.66 0.41 -18.43
CA ILE A 123 9.89 1.19 -18.26
C ILE A 123 10.45 0.89 -16.87
N PRO A 124 11.57 0.15 -16.72
CA PRO A 124 12.15 -0.11 -15.42
C PRO A 124 12.64 1.21 -14.82
N LEU A 125 12.14 1.57 -13.65
CA LEU A 125 12.67 2.69 -12.89
C LEU A 125 13.85 2.23 -12.03
N PRO A 126 14.82 3.10 -11.74
CA PRO A 126 15.97 2.73 -10.91
C PRO A 126 15.51 2.23 -9.54
N ALA A 127 15.95 1.04 -9.12
CA ALA A 127 15.54 0.44 -7.85
C ALA A 127 15.83 1.35 -6.64
N ARG A 128 16.95 2.09 -6.68
CA ARG A 128 17.33 3.13 -5.72
C ARG A 128 16.25 4.18 -5.47
N TRP A 129 15.33 4.37 -6.43
CA TRP A 129 14.24 5.31 -6.26
C TRP A 129 13.19 4.88 -5.26
N PHE A 130 13.11 3.57 -5.04
CA PHE A 130 12.05 2.95 -4.24
C PHE A 130 12.60 2.11 -3.09
N GLU A 131 13.92 2.07 -2.89
CA GLU A 131 14.56 1.47 -1.71
C GLU A 131 14.04 2.06 -0.39
N GLN A 132 13.61 3.32 -0.40
CA GLN A 132 13.05 3.99 0.76
C GLN A 132 11.50 4.01 0.77
N VAL A 133 10.85 3.20 -0.06
CA VAL A 133 9.41 2.92 0.06
C VAL A 133 9.23 1.87 1.14
N ARG A 134 8.63 2.28 2.25
CA ARG A 134 8.33 1.41 3.39
C ARG A 134 6.84 1.45 3.65
N CYS A 135 6.19 0.30 3.52
CA CYS A 135 4.84 0.13 4.05
C CYS A 135 4.92 -0.78 5.28
N ARG A 136 4.22 -0.39 6.34
CA ARG A 136 4.09 -1.14 7.57
C ARG A 136 2.61 -1.25 7.92
N GLU A 137 2.16 -2.47 8.10
CA GLU A 137 0.80 -2.79 8.55
C GLU A 137 0.92 -3.41 9.94
N HIS A 138 0.08 -3.00 10.87
CA HIS A 138 0.17 -3.38 12.28
C HIS A 138 -1.23 -3.39 12.92
N ALA A 139 -1.32 -3.83 14.16
CA ALA A 139 -2.54 -3.64 14.95
C ALA A 139 -2.47 -2.30 15.68
N ASP A 140 -3.45 -1.43 15.47
CA ASP A 140 -3.63 -0.18 16.21
C ASP A 140 -4.88 -0.29 17.10
N ALA A 141 -4.67 -0.50 18.40
CA ALA A 141 -5.76 -0.68 19.38
C ALA A 141 -6.82 -1.73 18.98
N GLY A 142 -6.38 -2.84 18.34
CA GLY A 142 -7.26 -3.91 17.84
C GLY A 142 -7.78 -3.70 16.42
N ARG A 143 -7.51 -2.54 15.81
CA ARG A 143 -7.88 -2.20 14.43
C ARG A 143 -6.71 -2.42 13.48
N TYR A 144 -6.99 -2.45 12.19
CA TYR A 144 -5.93 -2.53 11.18
C TYR A 144 -5.25 -1.17 11.04
N GLY A 145 -4.01 -1.06 11.49
CA GLY A 145 -3.17 0.12 11.34
C GLY A 145 -2.26 0.00 10.11
N PHE A 146 -2.11 1.08 9.35
CA PHE A 146 -1.18 1.12 8.23
C PHE A 146 -0.37 2.41 8.27
N LEU A 147 0.89 2.31 7.85
CA LEU A 147 1.81 3.42 7.67
C LEU A 147 2.54 3.18 6.36
N VAL A 148 2.42 4.12 5.44
CA VAL A 148 3.14 4.11 4.18
C VAL A 148 4.01 5.36 4.15
N ASP A 149 5.30 5.15 4.02
CA ASP A 149 6.30 6.21 3.91
C ASP A 149 7.08 6.02 2.63
N VAL A 150 6.95 7.00 1.73
CA VAL A 150 7.56 6.97 0.40
C VAL A 150 8.53 8.12 0.29
N HIS A 151 9.80 7.78 0.12
CA HIS A 151 10.87 8.71 -0.15
C HIS A 151 11.42 8.44 -1.55
N LEU A 152 11.52 9.49 -2.36
CA LEU A 152 12.12 9.43 -3.70
C LEU A 152 13.49 10.14 -3.67
N PRO A 153 14.52 9.61 -4.34
CA PRO A 153 15.79 10.30 -4.48
C PRO A 153 15.59 11.57 -5.27
N LEU A 154 16.37 12.60 -4.94
CA LEU A 154 16.27 13.99 -5.45
C LEU A 154 15.05 14.77 -4.93
N VAL A 155 13.89 14.13 -4.73
CA VAL A 155 12.67 14.79 -4.24
C VAL A 155 12.62 14.82 -2.69
N GLY A 156 13.24 13.83 -2.03
CA GLY A 156 13.17 13.64 -0.59
C GLY A 156 11.86 12.95 -0.16
N PRO A 157 11.29 13.29 1.02
CA PRO A 157 10.01 12.75 1.45
C PRO A 157 8.94 13.09 0.41
N PHE A 158 8.36 12.08 -0.24
CA PHE A 158 7.35 12.29 -1.27
C PHE A 158 5.95 12.30 -0.64
N ILE A 159 5.60 11.22 0.05
CA ILE A 159 4.36 11.13 0.80
C ILE A 159 4.53 10.17 1.98
N ARG A 160 4.01 10.57 3.12
CA ARG A 160 3.78 9.72 4.26
C ARG A 160 2.30 9.74 4.58
N TYR A 161 1.69 8.58 4.76
CA TYR A 161 0.35 8.50 5.28
C TYR A 161 0.21 7.35 6.25
N GLU A 162 -0.46 7.63 7.36
CA GLU A 162 -0.68 6.64 8.41
C GLU A 162 -2.12 6.75 8.90
N GLY A 163 -2.69 5.63 9.29
CA GLY A 163 -4.10 5.56 9.61
C GLY A 163 -4.53 4.20 10.09
N TRP A 164 -5.82 4.06 10.28
CA TRP A 164 -6.45 2.81 10.68
C TRP A 164 -7.68 2.53 9.82
N LEU A 165 -8.02 1.25 9.71
CA LEU A 165 -9.20 0.74 9.03
C LEU A 165 -9.90 -0.27 9.92
N GLU A 166 -11.21 -0.32 9.78
CA GLU A 166 -12.09 -1.32 10.39
C GLU A 166 -12.97 -1.95 9.32
N PRO A 167 -13.31 -3.24 9.46
CA PRO A 167 -14.24 -3.90 8.55
C PRO A 167 -15.60 -3.21 8.63
N ARG A 168 -16.21 -3.01 7.46
CA ARG A 168 -17.55 -2.44 7.29
C ARG A 168 -18.55 -3.50 6.88
#